data_AF-A0A0C4DJ24-F1
#
_entry.id   AF-A0A0C4DJ24-F1
#
_cell.length_a   1.000
_cell.length_b   1.000
_cell.length_c   1.000
_cell.angle_alpha   90.00
_cell.angle_beta   90.00
_cell.angle_gamma   90.00
#
_symmetry.space_group_name_H-M   'P 1'
#
loop_
_entity.id
_entity.type
_entity.pdbx_description
1 polymer ?
#
loop_
_entity_poly.entity_id
_entity_poly.type
_entity_poly.pdbx_seq_one_letter_code
_entity_poly.pdbx_strand_id
1 'polypeptide(L)'
;MGLFASVSEHRELLVCALLGLFVIKKLVVYSKLRQFGGPRWTGFSDWPHSWAMLQDRCHELYEQANLKHGPIARVAPNILITSSPELWIHVNNKPGYKRSDWYYNACRIEYRRDNVFSQTDNQKHEQRRKQMAPG
;
A
#
# COMPACT_ATOMS: atom_id res chain seq x y z
N MET A 1 -20.59 20.52 -29.75
CA MET A 1 -20.80 19.06 -29.92
C MET A 1 -19.54 18.44 -30.53
N GLY A 2 -18.55 18.02 -29.73
CA GLY A 2 -17.25 17.60 -30.33
C GLY A 2 -16.39 16.67 -29.48
N LEU A 3 -16.39 16.80 -28.16
CA LEU A 3 -15.58 15.93 -27.30
C LEU A 3 -16.18 14.53 -27.12
N PHE A 4 -17.50 14.44 -26.86
CA PHE A 4 -18.15 13.14 -26.66
C PHE A 4 -18.19 12.27 -27.92
N ALA A 5 -18.29 12.87 -29.10
CA ALA A 5 -18.24 12.15 -30.38
C ALA A 5 -16.84 11.61 -30.67
N SER A 6 -15.79 12.44 -30.49
CA SER A 6 -14.40 12.03 -30.66
C SER A 6 -13.96 10.93 -29.66
N VAL A 7 -14.41 11.01 -28.40
CA VAL A 7 -14.16 9.96 -27.40
C VAL A 7 -14.85 8.65 -27.77
N SER A 8 -16.03 8.70 -28.39
CA SER A 8 -16.74 7.51 -28.88
C SER A 8 -16.00 6.83 -30.03
N GLU A 9 -15.48 7.61 -30.99
CA GLU A 9 -14.71 7.09 -32.14
C GLU A 9 -13.38 6.45 -31.74
N HIS A 10 -12.74 6.95 -30.68
CA HIS A 10 -11.44 6.44 -30.21
C HIS A 10 -11.53 5.58 -28.94
N ARG A 11 -12.74 5.15 -28.54
CA ARG A 11 -12.95 4.40 -27.29
C ARG A 11 -12.08 3.15 -27.19
N GLU A 12 -11.89 2.43 -28.30
CA GLU A 12 -11.13 1.18 -28.34
C GLU A 12 -9.63 1.46 -28.15
N LEU A 13 -9.12 2.50 -28.80
CA LEU A 13 -7.74 2.96 -28.62
C LEU A 13 -7.50 3.44 -27.18
N LEU A 14 -8.44 4.18 -26.59
CA LEU A 14 -8.35 4.62 -25.20
C LEU A 14 -8.37 3.45 -24.22
N VAL A 15 -9.26 2.47 -24.42
CA VAL A 15 -9.30 1.26 -23.58
C VAL A 15 -7.99 0.47 -23.72
N CYS A 16 -7.50 0.25 -24.93
CA CYS A 16 -6.22 -0.43 -25.16
C CYS A 16 -5.04 0.33 -24.52
N ALA A 17 -5.00 1.65 -24.63
CA ALA A 17 -3.96 2.47 -24.01
C ALA A 17 -4.02 2.40 -22.47
N LEU A 18 -5.21 2.50 -21.88
CA LEU A 18 -5.40 2.38 -20.43
C LEU A 18 -5.02 0.99 -19.92
N LEU A 19 -5.40 -0.07 -20.63
CA LEU A 19 -5.00 -1.45 -20.32
C LEU A 19 -3.47 -1.62 -20.43
N GLY A 20 -2.86 -1.09 -21.49
CA GLY A 20 -1.41 -1.10 -21.67
C GLY A 20 -0.69 -0.41 -20.52
N LEU A 21 -1.11 0.81 -20.16
CA LEU A 21 -0.58 1.55 -19.02
C LEU A 21 -0.75 0.80 -17.69
N PHE A 22 -1.90 0.16 -17.49
CA PHE A 22 -2.17 -0.65 -16.31
C PHE A 22 -1.22 -1.85 -16.20
N VAL A 23 -1.03 -2.59 -17.30
CA VAL A 23 -0.12 -3.74 -17.37
C VAL A 23 1.33 -3.29 -17.14
N ILE A 24 1.77 -2.23 -17.82
CA ILE A 24 3.12 -1.67 -17.63
C ILE A 24 3.35 -1.29 -16.17
N LYS A 25 2.39 -0.58 -15.55
CA LYS A 25 2.47 -0.20 -14.13
C LYS A 25 2.61 -1.43 -13.23
N LYS A 26 1.79 -2.47 -13.45
CA LYS A 26 1.87 -3.73 -12.69
C LYS A 26 3.22 -4.42 -12.87
N LEU A 27 3.75 -4.49 -14.09
CA LEU A 27 5.06 -5.09 -14.38
C LEU A 27 6.20 -4.31 -13.73
N VAL A 28 6.17 -2.98 -13.76
CA VAL A 28 7.18 -2.13 -13.10
C VAL A 28 7.19 -2.37 -11.60
N VAL A 29 6.02 -2.39 -10.96
CA VAL A 29 5.90 -2.67 -9.52
C VAL A 29 6.40 -4.07 -9.19
N TYR A 30 5.99 -5.07 -9.98
CA TYR A 30 6.45 -6.44 -9.82
C TYR A 30 7.96 -6.56 -9.95
N SER A 31 8.56 -5.91 -10.96
CA SER A 31 10.00 -5.92 -11.21
C SER A 31 10.78 -5.33 -10.03
N LYS A 32 10.33 -4.17 -9.50
CA LYS A 32 10.96 -3.51 -8.34
C LYS A 32 10.95 -4.37 -7.07
N LEU A 33 9.91 -5.19 -6.90
CA LEU A 33 9.73 -6.02 -5.69
C LEU A 33 9.96 -7.51 -5.95
N ARG A 34 10.51 -7.89 -7.11
CA ARG A 34 10.73 -9.30 -7.49
C ARG A 34 11.75 -10.00 -6.59
N GLN A 35 12.67 -9.23 -6.02
CA GLN A 35 13.67 -9.75 -5.09
C GLN A 35 13.07 -10.27 -3.78
N PHE A 36 11.88 -9.82 -3.40
CA PHE A 36 11.21 -10.26 -2.18
C PHE A 36 10.35 -11.48 -2.48
N GLY A 37 10.62 -12.57 -1.75
CA GLY A 37 9.78 -13.76 -1.76
C GLY A 37 8.41 -13.50 -1.14
N GLY A 38 7.43 -14.34 -1.43
CA GLY A 38 6.11 -14.23 -0.82
C GLY A 38 5.20 -15.40 -1.20
N PRO A 39 4.06 -15.56 -0.51
CA PRO A 39 3.03 -16.55 -0.85
C PRO A 39 2.59 -16.45 -2.32
N ARG A 40 1.98 -17.52 -2.84
CA ARG A 40 1.50 -17.55 -4.24
C ARG A 40 0.55 -16.37 -4.49
N TRP A 41 0.56 -15.83 -5.70
CA TRP A 41 -0.28 -14.71 -6.16
C TRP A 41 0.02 -13.31 -5.58
N THR A 42 0.81 -13.21 -4.50
CA THR A 42 1.16 -11.92 -3.86
C THR A 42 1.88 -10.93 -4.78
N GLY A 43 2.52 -11.39 -5.85
CA GLY A 43 3.15 -10.50 -6.82
C GLY A 43 2.18 -9.80 -7.77
N PHE A 44 0.97 -10.33 -7.95
CA PHE A 44 0.03 -9.87 -8.97
C PHE A 44 -1.28 -9.33 -8.40
N SER A 45 -1.78 -9.97 -7.33
CA SER A 45 -3.07 -9.67 -6.72
C SER A 45 -2.94 -9.39 -5.23
N ASP A 46 -3.75 -8.43 -4.75
CA ASP A 46 -3.94 -8.12 -3.33
C ASP A 46 -4.77 -9.18 -2.59
N TRP A 47 -5.39 -10.11 -3.33
CA TRP A 47 -6.27 -11.14 -2.79
C TRP A 47 -5.71 -11.91 -1.58
N PRO A 48 -4.45 -12.41 -1.58
CA PRO A 48 -3.92 -13.13 -0.43
C PRO A 48 -3.87 -12.27 0.84
N HIS A 49 -3.55 -10.98 0.69
CA HIS A 49 -3.51 -10.04 1.79
C HIS A 49 -4.92 -9.72 2.31
N SER A 50 -5.87 -9.45 1.42
CA SER A 50 -7.27 -9.21 1.81
C SER A 50 -7.87 -10.43 2.52
N TRP A 51 -7.62 -11.64 2.02
CA TRP A 51 -8.07 -12.88 2.65
C TRP A 51 -7.40 -13.12 4.01
N ALA A 52 -6.11 -12.79 4.17
CA ALA A 52 -5.43 -12.86 5.44
C ALA A 52 -6.03 -11.86 6.46
N MET A 53 -6.33 -10.63 6.04
CA MET A 53 -6.93 -9.60 6.91
C MET A 53 -8.35 -9.94 7.37
N LEU A 54 -9.11 -10.68 6.58
CA LEU A 54 -10.46 -11.13 6.96
C LEU A 54 -10.44 -12.31 7.94
N GLN A 55 -9.26 -12.88 8.25
CA GLN A 55 -9.09 -13.91 9.26
C GLN A 55 -8.64 -13.31 10.59
N ASP A 56 -9.07 -13.93 11.68
CA ASP A 56 -8.68 -13.57 13.05
C ASP A 56 -7.19 -13.86 13.35
N ARG A 57 -6.53 -14.60 12.46
CA ARG A 57 -5.11 -15.02 12.56
C ARG A 57 -4.19 -14.37 11.54
N CYS A 58 -4.51 -13.14 11.11
CA CYS A 58 -3.73 -12.44 10.09
C CYS A 58 -2.24 -12.30 10.46
N HIS A 59 -1.96 -12.07 11.74
CA HIS A 59 -0.61 -11.94 12.30
C HIS A 59 0.20 -13.24 12.18
N GLU A 60 -0.41 -14.39 12.45
CA GLU A 60 0.23 -15.71 12.26
C GLU A 60 0.57 -15.97 10.79
N LEU A 61 -0.35 -15.61 9.87
CA LEU A 61 -0.12 -15.78 8.43
C LEU A 61 1.06 -14.94 7.94
N TYR A 62 1.23 -13.73 8.49
CA TYR A 62 2.36 -12.87 8.18
C TYR A 62 3.67 -13.36 8.80
N GLU A 63 3.62 -13.88 10.02
CA GLU A 63 4.77 -14.52 10.66
C GLU A 63 5.23 -15.72 9.81
N GLN A 64 4.31 -16.61 9.43
CA GLN A 64 4.61 -17.75 8.56
C GLN A 64 5.21 -17.33 7.22
N ALA A 65 4.73 -16.22 6.64
CA ALA A 65 5.30 -15.68 5.41
C ALA A 65 6.76 -15.24 5.59
N ASN A 66 7.09 -14.55 6.68
CA ASN A 66 8.46 -14.17 6.99
C ASN A 66 9.35 -15.38 7.30
N LEU A 67 8.86 -16.35 8.09
CA LEU A 67 9.59 -17.59 8.39
C LEU A 67 9.94 -18.36 7.12
N LYS A 68 9.06 -18.35 6.11
CA LYS A 68 9.24 -19.09 4.87
C LYS A 68 10.05 -18.35 3.81
N HIS A 69 9.90 -17.03 3.70
CA HIS A 69 10.44 -16.23 2.60
C HIS A 69 11.57 -15.29 3.01
N GLY A 70 11.89 -15.22 4.31
CA GLY A 70 12.94 -14.38 4.87
C GLY A 70 12.40 -13.19 5.66
N PRO A 71 13.30 -12.38 6.25
CA PRO A 71 12.93 -11.31 7.17
C PRO A 71 12.09 -10.19 6.55
N ILE A 72 12.04 -10.12 5.22
CA ILE A 72 11.14 -9.24 4.47
C ILE A 72 10.41 -10.10 3.44
N ALA A 73 9.11 -10.26 3.64
CA ALA A 73 8.25 -11.02 2.73
C ALA A 73 7.23 -10.11 2.04
N ARG A 74 6.85 -10.48 0.82
CA ARG A 74 5.79 -9.82 0.05
C ARG A 74 4.44 -10.46 0.33
N VAL A 75 3.48 -9.66 0.77
CA VAL A 75 2.11 -10.11 1.07
C VAL A 75 1.08 -9.60 0.06
N ALA A 76 1.39 -8.50 -0.64
CA ALA A 76 0.61 -7.97 -1.77
C ALA A 76 1.55 -7.33 -2.80
N PRO A 77 1.07 -6.96 -4.02
CA PRO A 77 1.94 -6.50 -5.10
C PRO A 77 2.81 -5.30 -4.74
N ASN A 78 2.32 -4.44 -3.84
CA ASN A 78 2.99 -3.24 -3.33
C ASN A 78 3.08 -3.21 -1.79
N ILE A 79 2.89 -4.34 -1.11
CA ILE A 79 2.92 -4.44 0.36
C ILE A 79 3.94 -5.50 0.78
N LEU A 80 4.89 -5.05 1.59
CA LEU A 80 5.90 -5.88 2.24
C LEU A 80 5.62 -5.93 3.74
N ILE A 81 5.95 -7.06 4.34
CA ILE A 81 5.98 -7.25 5.78
C ILE A 81 7.41 -7.54 6.21
N THR A 82 7.79 -7.07 7.40
CA THR A 82 9.13 -7.23 7.95
C THR A 82 9.06 -7.85 9.33
N SER A 83 9.99 -8.77 9.64
CA SER A 83 10.29 -9.23 10.99
C SER A 83 11.61 -8.67 11.53
N SER A 84 12.38 -7.91 10.72
CA SER A 84 13.63 -7.27 11.17
C SER A 84 13.34 -6.07 12.08
N PRO A 85 13.81 -6.08 13.34
CA PRO A 85 13.73 -4.92 14.23
C PRO A 85 14.49 -3.71 13.69
N GLU A 86 15.65 -3.93 13.05
CA GLU A 86 16.51 -2.89 12.52
C GLU A 86 15.80 -2.11 11.41
N LEU A 87 15.16 -2.82 10.48
CA LEU A 87 14.38 -2.20 9.42
C LEU A 87 13.17 -1.45 9.99
N TRP A 88 12.49 -2.03 10.98
CA TRP A 88 11.35 -1.39 11.63
C TRP A 88 11.76 -0.07 12.28
N ILE A 89 12.86 -0.05 13.03
CA ILE A 89 13.44 1.16 13.65
C ILE A 89 13.83 2.18 12.57
N HIS A 90 14.48 1.72 11.50
CA HIS A 90 14.92 2.59 10.41
C HIS A 90 13.75 3.32 9.76
N VAL A 91 12.70 2.60 9.37
CA VAL A 91 11.52 3.16 8.68
C VAL A 91 10.78 4.15 9.56
N ASN A 92 10.70 3.91 10.88
CA ASN A 92 9.97 4.77 11.80
C ASN A 92 10.75 6.04 12.22
N ASN A 93 12.09 6.02 12.15
CA ASN A 93 12.92 7.14 12.62
C ASN A 93 13.50 8.02 11.50
N LYS A 94 13.46 7.58 10.24
CA LYS A 94 14.04 8.33 9.11
C LYS A 94 12.99 9.15 8.35
N PRO A 95 13.33 10.37 7.90
CA PRO A 95 12.47 11.12 7.00
C PRO A 95 12.38 10.42 5.63
N GLY A 96 11.28 10.64 4.91
CA GLY A 96 11.03 10.05 3.59
C GLY A 96 10.10 8.83 3.61
N TYR A 97 9.83 8.26 4.79
CA TYR A 97 8.78 7.28 4.97
C TYR A 97 7.49 7.98 5.41
N LYS A 98 6.38 7.69 4.73
CA LYS A 98 5.04 8.14 5.12
C LYS A 98 4.14 6.93 5.34
N ARG A 99 3.13 7.09 6.19
CA ARG A 99 2.07 6.07 6.33
C ARG A 99 1.33 5.92 5.00
N SER A 100 1.01 4.69 4.64
CA SER A 100 0.31 4.39 3.39
C SER A 100 -1.12 4.93 3.41
N ASP A 101 -1.64 5.31 2.25
CA ASP A 101 -3.04 5.73 2.11
C ASP A 101 -4.03 4.58 2.40
N TRP A 102 -3.59 3.32 2.31
CA TRP A 102 -4.36 2.17 2.76
C TRP A 102 -4.63 2.20 4.28
N TYR A 103 -3.57 2.31 5.08
CA TYR A 103 -3.66 2.46 6.55
C TYR A 103 -4.58 3.63 6.93
N TYR A 104 -4.48 4.74 6.19
CA TYR A 104 -5.36 5.89 6.37
C TYR A 104 -6.84 5.57 6.21
N ASN A 105 -7.21 4.95 5.09
CA ASN A 105 -8.59 4.62 4.79
C ASN A 105 -9.19 3.67 5.83
N ALA A 106 -8.38 2.80 6.43
CA ALA A 106 -8.82 1.88 7.48
C ALA A 106 -9.00 2.56 8.85
N CYS A 107 -8.18 3.56 9.19
CA CYS A 107 -8.19 4.21 10.51
C CYS A 107 -8.98 5.53 10.57
N ARG A 108 -9.59 5.95 9.46
CA ARG A 108 -10.35 7.20 9.38
C ARG A 108 -11.77 7.03 9.91
N ILE A 109 -11.99 7.51 11.12
CA ILE A 109 -13.32 7.50 11.77
C ILE A 109 -14.19 8.66 11.29
N GLU A 110 -13.62 9.86 11.11
CA GLU A 110 -14.34 11.07 10.70
C GLU A 110 -14.06 11.40 9.22
N TYR A 111 -15.14 11.54 8.43
CA TYR A 111 -15.02 11.76 6.98
C TYR A 111 -14.55 13.17 6.63
N ARG A 112 -14.87 14.19 7.44
CA ARG A 112 -14.57 15.58 7.09
C ARG A 112 -13.22 16.08 7.60
N ARG A 113 -12.65 15.41 8.60
CA ARG A 113 -11.46 15.87 9.31
C ARG A 113 -10.54 14.72 9.65
N ASP A 114 -9.26 14.94 9.47
CA ASP A 114 -8.25 14.01 9.96
C ASP A 114 -7.98 14.24 11.44
N ASN A 115 -7.57 13.19 12.14
CA ASN A 115 -7.05 13.23 13.50
C ASN A 115 -5.54 12.89 13.50
N VAL A 116 -4.90 12.79 14.66
CA VAL A 116 -3.46 12.42 14.73
C VAL A 116 -3.21 11.03 14.16
N PHE A 117 -4.13 10.09 14.31
CA PHE A 117 -3.94 8.71 13.83
C PHE A 117 -4.21 8.58 12.32
N SER A 118 -5.12 9.37 11.77
CA SER A 118 -5.45 9.33 10.34
C SER A 118 -4.54 10.25 9.51
N GLN A 119 -3.86 11.25 10.06
CA GLN A 119 -3.01 12.12 9.23
C GLN A 119 -1.79 11.36 8.66
N THR A 120 -1.71 11.24 7.33
CA THR A 120 -0.58 10.60 6.60
C THR A 120 0.51 11.56 6.17
N ASP A 121 0.18 12.86 6.06
CA ASP A 121 1.18 13.89 5.80
C ASP A 121 2.02 14.10 7.07
N ASN A 122 3.33 13.84 6.95
CA ASN A 122 4.25 13.88 8.10
C ASN A 122 4.31 15.27 8.74
N GLN A 123 4.26 16.36 7.97
CA GLN A 123 4.34 17.72 8.50
C GLN A 123 3.07 18.07 9.28
N LYS A 124 1.90 17.80 8.69
CA LYS A 124 0.60 18.04 9.36
C LYS A 124 0.45 17.15 10.60
N HIS A 125 0.91 15.90 10.51
CA HIS A 125 0.90 14.97 11.65
C HIS A 125 1.78 15.50 12.79
N GLU A 126 2.99 15.97 12.50
CA GLU A 126 3.88 16.53 13.51
C GLU A 126 3.29 17.77 14.19
N GLN A 127 2.73 18.70 13.40
CA GLN A 127 2.07 19.90 13.92
C GLN A 127 0.93 19.54 14.88
N ARG A 128 0.06 18.60 14.49
CA ARG A 128 -1.05 18.17 15.33
C ARG A 128 -0.58 17.43 16.59
N ARG A 129 0.46 16.59 16.48
CA ARG A 129 1.05 15.92 17.65
C ARG A 129 1.60 16.94 18.65
N LYS A 130 2.21 18.03 18.18
CA LYS A 130 2.68 19.13 19.04
C LYS A 130 1.52 19.84 19.74
N GLN A 131 0.36 19.98 19.09
CA GLN A 131 -0.84 20.55 19.72
C GLN A 131 -1.39 19.68 20.85
N MET A 132 -1.18 18.36 20.80
CA MET A 132 -1.57 17.41 21.86
C MET A 132 -0.48 17.17 22.91
N ALA A 133 0.70 17.77 22.77
CA ALA A 133 1.82 17.56 23.69
C ALA A 133 1.61 18.22 25.07
N PRO A 134 1.03 19.43 25.20
CA PRO A 134 0.54 19.90 26.47
C PRO A 134 -0.76 19.15 26.78
N GLY A 135 -0.74 18.34 27.83
CA GLY A 135 -1.90 17.57 28.30
C GLY A 135 -3.09 18.46 28.65
#